data_AF-A0A536H4P1-F1
#
_entry.id   AF-A0A536H4P1-F1
#
_cell.length_a   1.000
_cell.length_b   1.000
_cell.length_c   1.000
_cell.angle_alpha   90.00
_cell.angle_beta   90.00
_cell.angle_gamma   90.00
#
_symmetry.space_group_name_H-M   'P 1'
#
loop_
_entity.id
_entity.type
_entity.pdbx_description
1 polymer ?
#
loop_
_entity_poly.entity_id
_entity_poly.type
_entity_poly.pdbx_seq_one_letter_code
_entity_poly.pdbx_strand_id
1 'polypeptide(L)'
;MISINEVGAFVSASTSSGVNVRFGVYLPGIEPQAGYEVLVRVIHKDDRFVPDIKTMDFPLTPLADSSNNLWQANVTIPVTPGTHFGQAGTYLYRYQLLQTLPGTLTPKVIVSWFTDPFARATDIGRLSAFVTPGFV
;
A
#
# COMPACT_ATOMS: atom_id res chain seq x y z
N MET A 1 3.81 18.53 -12.63
CA MET A 1 5.19 18.04 -12.40
C MET A 1 5.10 16.90 -11.41
N ILE A 2 5.87 15.82 -11.55
CA ILE A 2 5.86 14.70 -10.59
C ILE A 2 6.63 15.14 -9.33
N SER A 3 6.04 14.97 -8.15
CA SER A 3 6.69 15.22 -6.86
C SER A 3 7.06 13.90 -6.18
N ILE A 4 8.35 13.59 -6.09
CA ILE A 4 8.82 12.33 -5.48
C ILE A 4 8.54 12.26 -3.96
N ASN A 5 8.26 13.41 -3.34
CA ASN A 5 7.90 13.50 -1.93
C ASN A 5 6.45 13.11 -1.66
N GLU A 6 5.62 13.00 -2.70
CA GLU A 6 4.21 12.61 -2.56
C GLU A 6 4.00 11.11 -2.72
N VAL A 7 4.90 10.44 -3.46
CA VAL A 7 4.76 9.04 -3.88
C VAL A 7 5.81 8.12 -3.27
N GLY A 8 5.53 6.82 -3.29
CA GLY A 8 6.28 5.81 -2.56
C GLY A 8 5.71 5.55 -1.17
N ALA A 9 6.40 4.71 -0.41
CA ALA A 9 6.15 4.49 1.01
C ALA A 9 7.09 5.35 1.88
N PHE A 10 6.51 6.05 2.85
CA PHE A 10 7.23 6.82 3.88
C PHE A 10 6.81 6.31 5.24
N VAL A 11 7.77 5.79 5.99
CA VAL A 11 7.52 5.10 7.26
C VAL A 11 8.12 5.88 8.42
N SER A 12 7.34 6.02 9.48
CA SER A 12 7.81 6.57 10.77
C SER A 12 8.32 5.45 11.67
N ALA A 13 9.05 5.80 12.73
CA ALA A 13 9.47 4.82 13.73
C ALA A 13 8.26 4.06 14.31
N SER A 14 8.43 2.76 14.52
CA SER A 14 7.42 1.91 15.14
C SER A 14 7.11 2.40 16.56
N THR A 15 5.84 2.36 16.94
CA THR A 15 5.36 2.69 18.29
C THR A 15 4.68 1.48 18.92
N SER A 16 4.23 1.61 20.16
CA SER A 16 3.41 0.56 20.81
C SER A 16 2.09 0.30 20.09
N SER A 17 1.61 1.23 19.26
CA SER A 17 0.40 1.07 18.45
C SER A 17 0.66 0.45 17.08
N GLY A 18 1.93 0.28 16.68
CA GLY A 18 2.33 -0.33 15.41
C GLY A 18 3.20 0.57 14.54
N VAL A 19 3.15 0.35 13.22
CA VAL A 19 3.97 1.07 12.24
C VAL A 19 3.12 2.05 11.44
N ASN A 20 3.47 3.34 11.50
CA ASN A 20 2.79 4.36 10.70
C ASN A 20 3.47 4.53 9.35
N VAL A 21 2.70 4.43 8.28
CA VAL A 21 3.19 4.51 6.90
C VAL A 21 2.27 5.40 6.08
N ARG A 22 2.86 6.30 5.30
CA ARG A 22 2.18 7.01 4.22
C ARG A 22 2.53 6.37 2.89
N PHE A 23 1.51 5.97 2.14
CA PHE A 23 1.63 5.50 0.77
C PHE A 23 1.11 6.56 -0.19
N GLY A 24 1.77 6.71 -1.33
CA GLY A 24 1.30 7.55 -2.43
C GLY A 24 1.67 6.99 -3.79
N VAL A 25 0.77 7.09 -4.76
CA VAL A 25 1.01 6.69 -6.17
C VAL A 25 0.17 7.55 -7.10
N TYR A 26 0.76 8.03 -8.19
CA TYR A 26 0.03 8.73 -9.24
C TYR A 26 -0.62 7.73 -10.20
N LEU A 27 -1.92 7.86 -10.44
CA LEU A 27 -2.68 7.00 -11.36
C LEU A 27 -3.58 7.85 -12.27
N PRO A 28 -3.01 8.52 -13.30
CA PRO A 28 -3.78 9.31 -14.24
C PRO A 28 -4.89 8.50 -14.92
N GLY A 29 -6.11 9.03 -14.93
CA GLY A 29 -7.28 8.37 -15.56
C GLY A 29 -7.95 7.30 -14.72
N ILE A 30 -7.46 7.01 -13.51
CA ILE A 30 -8.09 6.09 -12.55
C ILE A 30 -8.93 6.90 -11.56
N GLU A 31 -10.18 7.18 -11.90
CA GLU A 31 -11.03 8.08 -11.13
C GLU A 31 -12.10 7.34 -10.30
N PRO A 32 -12.37 7.72 -9.03
CA PRO A 32 -13.45 7.11 -8.25
C PRO A 32 -14.83 7.24 -8.88
N GLN A 33 -15.07 8.31 -9.66
CA GLN A 33 -16.34 8.54 -10.35
C GLN A 33 -16.61 7.48 -11.43
N ALA A 34 -15.55 6.83 -11.95
CA ALA A 34 -15.64 5.68 -12.83
C ALA A 34 -15.70 4.33 -12.05
N GLY A 35 -15.83 4.41 -10.72
CA GLY A 35 -15.96 3.27 -9.82
C GLY A 35 -14.64 2.59 -9.45
N TYR A 36 -13.49 3.22 -9.70
CA TYR A 36 -12.19 2.65 -9.35
C TYR A 36 -11.90 2.75 -7.86
N GLU A 37 -11.28 1.69 -7.32
CA GLU A 37 -10.76 1.63 -5.96
C GLU A 37 -9.33 1.10 -5.99
N VAL A 38 -8.45 1.73 -5.24
CA VAL A 38 -7.03 1.34 -5.16
C VAL A 38 -6.74 0.87 -3.75
N LEU A 39 -6.20 -0.34 -3.64
CA LEU A 39 -5.76 -0.91 -2.37
C LEU A 39 -4.24 -1.02 -2.35
N VAL A 40 -3.61 -0.71 -1.22
CA VAL A 40 -2.26 -1.19 -0.92
C VAL A 40 -2.36 -2.43 -0.04
N ARG A 41 -1.67 -3.49 -0.44
CA ARG A 41 -1.65 -4.78 0.26
C ARG A 41 -0.27 -4.97 0.87
N VAL A 42 -0.19 -5.12 2.18
CA VAL A 42 1.06 -5.08 2.95
C VAL A 42 1.24 -6.36 3.75
N ILE A 43 2.47 -6.88 3.81
CA ILE A 43 2.84 -8.00 4.69
C ILE A 43 4.22 -7.77 5.29
N HIS A 44 4.42 -8.20 6.53
CA HIS A 44 5.77 -8.24 7.09
C HIS A 44 6.61 -9.29 6.36
N LYS A 45 7.87 -8.98 6.04
CA LYS A 45 8.74 -9.86 5.25
C LYS A 45 8.84 -11.26 5.86
N ASP A 46 8.97 -11.36 7.17
CA ASP A 46 9.14 -12.67 7.85
C ASP A 46 7.86 -13.51 7.90
N ASP A 47 6.69 -12.88 7.68
CA ASP A 47 5.41 -13.58 7.63
C ASP A 47 5.07 -14.09 6.22
N ARG A 48 5.80 -13.66 5.18
CA ARG A 48 5.40 -13.85 3.76
C ARG A 48 5.20 -15.30 3.30
N PHE A 49 5.78 -16.25 4.02
CA PHE A 49 5.68 -17.68 3.70
C PHE A 49 4.83 -18.46 4.71
N VAL A 50 4.25 -17.80 5.71
CA VAL A 50 3.30 -18.42 6.64
C VAL A 50 1.92 -18.43 5.98
N PRO A 51 1.37 -19.59 5.59
CA PRO A 51 0.18 -19.65 4.73
C PRO A 51 -1.06 -18.97 5.32
N ASP A 52 -1.18 -19.00 6.65
CA ASP A 52 -2.33 -18.46 7.39
C ASP A 52 -2.24 -16.94 7.60
N ILE A 53 -1.07 -16.34 7.44
CA ILE A 53 -0.89 -14.89 7.56
C ILE A 53 -1.13 -14.25 6.19
N LYS A 54 -2.22 -13.47 6.10
CA LYS A 54 -2.59 -12.75 4.86
C LYS A 54 -2.03 -11.33 4.87
N THR A 55 -1.99 -10.72 3.68
CA THR A 55 -1.72 -9.28 3.57
C THR A 55 -2.82 -8.48 4.26
N MET A 56 -2.44 -7.37 4.89
CA MET A 56 -3.39 -6.33 5.29
C MET A 56 -3.66 -5.42 4.10
N ASP A 57 -4.93 -5.16 3.83
CA ASP A 57 -5.37 -4.34 2.72
C ASP A 57 -5.82 -2.98 3.26
N PHE A 58 -5.25 -1.91 2.71
CA PHE A 58 -5.61 -0.54 3.07
C PHE A 58 -6.07 0.21 1.82
N PRO A 59 -7.27 0.83 1.85
CA PRO A 59 -7.73 1.64 0.73
C PRO A 59 -6.95 2.95 0.63
N LEU A 60 -6.63 3.33 -0.60
CA LEU A 60 -6.13 4.66 -0.92
C LEU A 60 -7.30 5.55 -1.29
N THR A 61 -7.16 6.85 -1.02
CA THR A 61 -8.11 7.88 -1.43
C THR A 61 -7.39 8.83 -2.39
N PRO A 62 -8.01 9.22 -3.51
CA PRO A 62 -7.41 10.24 -4.37
C PRO A 62 -7.46 11.59 -3.67
N LEU A 63 -6.38 12.34 -3.83
CA LEU A 63 -6.31 13.72 -3.38
C LEU A 63 -7.00 14.60 -4.43
N ALA A 64 -8.10 15.24 -4.03
CA ALA A 64 -8.82 16.19 -4.88
C ALA A 64 -7.86 17.28 -5.40
N ASP A 65 -8.08 17.67 -6.65
CA ASP A 65 -7.31 18.72 -7.36
C ASP A 65 -5.78 18.46 -7.45
N SER A 66 -5.34 17.22 -7.17
CA SER A 66 -3.94 16.84 -7.35
C SER A 66 -3.60 16.68 -8.83
N SER A 67 -2.44 17.21 -9.23
CA SER A 67 -1.93 16.94 -10.57
C SER A 67 -1.60 15.45 -10.73
N ASN A 68 -1.96 14.84 -11.85
CA ASN A 68 -1.74 13.42 -12.16
C ASN A 68 -2.51 12.42 -11.28
N ASN A 69 -3.57 12.88 -10.59
CA ASN A 69 -4.46 12.02 -9.80
C ASN A 69 -3.70 11.16 -8.78
N LEU A 70 -3.22 11.83 -7.73
CA LEU A 70 -2.49 11.20 -6.64
C LEU A 70 -3.45 10.41 -5.76
N TRP A 71 -3.22 9.11 -5.65
CA TRP A 71 -3.85 8.24 -4.67
C TRP A 71 -2.94 8.10 -3.45
N GLN A 72 -3.46 8.29 -2.25
CA GLN A 72 -2.68 8.20 -1.02
C GLN A 72 -3.43 7.58 0.15
N ALA A 73 -2.69 7.04 1.10
CA ALA A 73 -3.21 6.56 2.38
C ALA A 73 -2.20 6.85 3.50
N ASN A 74 -2.68 7.32 4.64
CA ASN A 74 -1.93 7.32 5.89
C ASN A 74 -2.50 6.20 6.74
N VAL A 75 -1.69 5.17 7.01
CA VAL A 75 -2.15 3.95 7.67
C VAL A 75 -1.29 3.64 8.88
N THR A 76 -1.92 3.03 9.87
CA THR A 76 -1.22 2.36 10.96
C THR A 76 -1.34 0.86 10.71
N ILE A 77 -0.21 0.18 10.57
CA ILE A 77 -0.14 -1.28 10.57
C ILE A 77 -0.12 -1.71 12.04
N PRO A 78 -1.22 -2.25 12.59
CA PRO A 78 -1.35 -2.51 14.01
C PRO A 78 -0.50 -3.71 14.46
N VAL A 79 -0.07 -3.68 15.71
CA VAL A 79 0.52 -4.86 16.35
C VAL A 79 -0.51 -5.97 16.40
N THR A 80 -0.22 -7.10 15.74
CA THR A 80 -1.14 -8.23 15.66
C THR A 80 -0.50 -9.46 16.32
N PRO A 81 -1.08 -9.98 17.42
CA PRO A 81 -0.54 -11.15 18.12
C PRO A 81 -0.38 -12.36 17.19
N GLY A 82 0.74 -13.08 17.33
CA GLY A 82 1.04 -14.26 16.50
C GLY A 82 1.57 -13.94 15.09
N THR A 83 1.86 -12.66 14.79
CA THR A 83 2.45 -12.21 13.53
C THR A 83 3.57 -11.19 13.82
N HIS A 84 4.29 -10.77 12.79
CA HIS A 84 5.25 -9.67 12.88
C HIS A 84 4.63 -8.31 12.49
N PHE A 85 3.33 -8.25 12.18
CA PHE A 85 2.66 -6.97 11.92
C PHE A 85 2.78 -6.00 13.09
N GLY A 86 3.01 -4.73 12.78
CA GLY A 86 3.21 -3.65 13.74
C GLY A 86 4.58 -3.64 14.41
N GLN A 87 5.42 -4.66 14.19
CA GLN A 87 6.79 -4.71 14.69
C GLN A 87 7.75 -3.98 13.74
N ALA A 88 8.92 -3.60 14.25
CA ALA A 88 10.01 -3.09 13.42
C ALA A 88 10.53 -4.19 12.50
N GLY A 89 10.76 -3.86 11.22
CA GLY A 89 11.23 -4.80 10.22
C GLY A 89 11.11 -4.29 8.80
N THR A 90 11.25 -5.22 7.86
CA THR A 90 11.00 -4.97 6.44
C THR A 90 9.57 -5.38 6.10
N TYR A 91 8.84 -4.49 5.43
CA TYR A 91 7.50 -4.76 4.93
C TYR A 91 7.51 -4.78 3.40
N LEU A 92 6.75 -5.71 2.86
CA LEU A 92 6.52 -5.86 1.42
C LEU A 92 5.14 -5.34 1.10
N TYR A 93 5.01 -4.62 -0.01
CA TYR A 93 3.72 -4.10 -0.46
C TYR A 93 3.55 -4.15 -1.97
N ARG A 94 2.30 -4.11 -2.38
CA ARG A 94 1.86 -4.03 -3.78
C ARG A 94 0.50 -3.33 -3.84
N TYR A 95 0.19 -2.74 -4.98
CA TYR A 95 -1.13 -2.16 -5.21
C TYR A 95 -2.05 -3.15 -5.92
N GLN A 96 -3.34 -3.04 -5.68
CA GLN A 96 -4.39 -3.76 -6.39
C GLN A 96 -5.43 -2.74 -6.88
N LEU A 97 -5.92 -2.93 -8.10
CA LEU A 97 -6.96 -2.09 -8.68
C LEU A 97 -8.27 -2.88 -8.79
N LEU A 98 -9.31 -2.34 -8.17
CA LEU A 98 -10.67 -2.82 -8.28
C LEU A 98 -11.50 -1.81 -9.07
N GLN A 99 -12.58 -2.27 -9.66
CA GLN A 99 -13.59 -1.39 -10.25
C GLN A 99 -14.99 -1.94 -10.01
N THR A 100 -15.87 -1.07 -9.55
CA THR A 100 -17.32 -1.30 -9.50
C THR A 100 -17.96 -0.56 -10.66
N LEU A 101 -18.42 -1.29 -11.68
CA LEU A 101 -19.02 -0.66 -12.85
C LEU A 101 -20.37 0.00 -12.50
N PRO A 102 -20.73 1.12 -13.15
CA PRO A 102 -22.04 1.72 -12.99
C PRO A 102 -23.16 0.70 -13.23
N GLY A 103 -24.12 0.63 -12.29
CA GLY A 103 -25.22 -0.34 -12.34
C GLY A 103 -24.89 -1.74 -11.80
N THR A 104 -23.68 -1.94 -11.26
CA THR A 104 -23.30 -3.17 -10.53
C THR A 104 -23.06 -2.88 -9.05
N LEU A 105 -23.16 -3.91 -8.21
CA LEU A 105 -22.91 -3.81 -6.76
C LEU A 105 -21.63 -4.53 -6.30
N THR A 106 -21.00 -5.30 -7.19
CA THR A 106 -19.86 -6.14 -6.83
C THR A 106 -18.58 -5.58 -7.48
N PRO A 107 -17.58 -5.17 -6.68
CA PRO A 107 -16.27 -4.79 -7.18
C PRO A 107 -15.62 -5.97 -7.92
N LYS A 108 -15.01 -5.69 -9.07
CA LYS A 108 -14.20 -6.66 -9.82
C LYS A 108 -12.73 -6.30 -9.72
N VAL A 109 -11.89 -7.32 -9.56
CA VAL A 109 -10.44 -7.16 -9.66
C VAL A 109 -10.08 -6.90 -11.13
N ILE A 110 -9.63 -5.68 -11.44
CA ILE A 110 -9.18 -5.30 -12.78
C ILE A 110 -7.68 -5.59 -12.93
N VAL A 111 -6.90 -5.27 -11.89
CA VAL A 111 -5.48 -5.59 -11.83
C VAL A 111 -5.24 -6.33 -10.52
N SER A 112 -4.83 -7.60 -10.61
CA SER A 112 -4.62 -8.46 -9.44
C SER A 112 -3.54 -7.90 -8.51
N TRP A 113 -2.45 -7.41 -9.09
CA TRP A 113 -1.46 -6.59 -8.42
C TRP A 113 -0.58 -5.83 -9.42
N PHE A 114 -0.02 -4.73 -8.97
CA PHE A 114 1.11 -4.05 -9.61
C PHE A 114 2.06 -3.50 -8.55
N THR A 115 3.31 -3.35 -8.91
CA THR A 115 4.37 -2.83 -8.03
C THR A 115 4.38 -1.33 -8.05
N ASP A 116 4.79 -0.72 -6.94
CA ASP A 116 4.97 0.71 -6.85
C ASP A 116 6.09 1.19 -7.80
N PRO A 117 5.80 2.02 -8.81
CA PRO A 117 6.81 2.58 -9.70
C PRO A 117 7.82 3.50 -8.99
N PHE A 118 7.47 3.97 -7.79
CA PHE A 118 8.25 4.89 -6.97
C PHE A 118 8.84 4.23 -5.72
N ALA A 119 8.85 2.89 -5.67
CA ALA A 119 9.44 2.14 -4.57
C ALA A 119 10.91 2.52 -4.36
N ARG A 120 11.29 2.80 -3.11
CA ARG A 120 12.68 3.13 -2.73
C ARG A 120 13.51 1.91 -2.34
N ALA A 121 12.84 0.81 -2.03
CA ALA A 121 13.47 -0.47 -1.79
C ALA A 121 12.64 -1.56 -2.46
N THR A 122 13.30 -2.66 -2.79
CA THR A 122 12.68 -3.85 -3.38
C THR A 122 13.23 -5.10 -2.71
N ASP A 123 12.45 -6.17 -2.77
CA ASP A 123 12.89 -7.51 -2.37
C ASP A 123 12.80 -8.48 -3.57
N ILE A 124 13.25 -9.71 -3.36
CA ILE A 124 13.18 -10.80 -4.32
C ILE A 124 11.75 -10.91 -4.87
N GLY A 125 11.64 -11.10 -6.19
CA GLY A 125 10.35 -11.20 -6.87
C GLY A 125 9.73 -9.86 -7.27
N ARG A 126 10.52 -8.77 -7.27
CA ARG A 126 10.10 -7.40 -7.66
C ARG A 126 9.06 -6.79 -6.72
N LEU A 127 8.95 -7.27 -5.49
CA LEU A 127 8.03 -6.68 -4.52
C LEU A 127 8.59 -5.34 -4.03
N SER A 128 7.74 -4.33 -4.01
CA SER A 128 8.06 -3.04 -3.41
C SER A 128 8.21 -3.23 -1.90
N ALA A 129 9.18 -2.56 -1.30
CA ALA A 129 9.48 -2.72 0.12
C ALA A 129 9.72 -1.38 0.80
N PHE A 130 9.50 -1.35 2.11
CA PHE A 130 10.01 -0.32 3.00
C PHE A 130 10.56 -0.95 4.28
N VAL A 131 11.50 -0.26 4.92
CA VAL A 131 12.17 -0.71 6.14
C VAL A 131 11.85 0.29 7.24
N THR A 132 11.36 -0.19 8.38
CA THR A 132 11.10 0.70 9.52
C THR A 132 12.40 1.32 10.03
N PRO A 133 12.40 2.60 10.46
CA PRO A 133 13.60 3.24 11.01
C PRO A 133 14.23 2.44 12.15
N GLY A 134 15.56 2.35 12.18
CA GLY A 134 16.31 1.63 13.21
C GLY A 134 16.40 0.11 13.03
N PHE A 135 15.79 -0.44 11.99
CA PHE A 135 15.95 -1.84 11.60
C PHE A 135 17.09 -1.95 10.58
N VAL A 136 18.08 -2.81 10.86
CA VAL A 136 19.27 -3.08 10.03
C VAL A 136 19.26 -4.50 9.49
#